data_AF-A0A6G3XP60-F1
#
_entry.id   AF-A0A6G3XP60-F1
#
_cell.length_a   1.000
_cell.length_b   1.000
_cell.length_c   1.000
_cell.angle_alpha   90.00
_cell.angle_beta   90.00
_cell.angle_gamma   90.00
#
_symmetry.space_group_name_H-M   'P 1'
#
loop_
_entity.id
_entity.type
_entity.pdbx_description
1 polymer ?
#
loop_
_entity_poly.entity_id
_entity_poly.type
_entity_poly.pdbx_seq_one_letter_code
_entity_poly.pdbx_strand_id
1 'polypeptide(L)' 'RPLRRTIQRQIEVVLSEKILFGELRPGHIVVVGTEGEGDDKTFTFRGEEKSALPDVPPIEQAAGGAGPNLTKDA' A
#
# COMPACT_ATOMS: atom_id res chain seq x y z
N ARG A 1 -5.17 7.80 -26.20
CA ARG A 1 -6.26 7.54 -25.22
C ARG A 1 -6.03 8.42 -24.00
N PRO A 2 -7.02 9.21 -23.56
CA PRO A 2 -6.85 10.18 -22.46
C PRO A 2 -6.31 9.56 -21.18
N LEU A 3 -6.90 8.44 -20.72
CA LEU A 3 -6.50 7.77 -19.48
C LEU A 3 -5.02 7.35 -19.44
N ARG A 4 -4.52 6.79 -20.55
CA ARG A 4 -3.10 6.40 -20.65
C ARG A 4 -2.16 7.59 -20.49
N ARG A 5 -2.51 8.75 -21.08
CA ARG A 5 -1.71 9.98 -20.93
C ARG A 5 -1.72 10.48 -19.48
N THR A 6 -2.85 10.36 -18.79
CA THR A 6 -2.96 10.74 -17.38
C THR A 6 -2.07 9.86 -16.50
N ILE A 7 -2.19 8.53 -16.62
CA ILE A 7 -1.35 7.58 -15.88
C ILE A 7 0.13 7.85 -16.14
N GLN A 8 0.51 8.01 -17.42
CA GLN A 8 1.90 8.23 -17.76
C GLN A 8 2.45 9.54 -17.16
N ARG A 9 1.70 10.64 -17.27
CA ARG A 9 2.15 11.95 -16.75
C ARG A 9 2.13 12.04 -15.23
N GLN A 10 1.10 11.51 -14.57
CA GLN A 10 0.90 11.67 -13.13
C GLN A 10 1.60 10.60 -12.31
N ILE A 11 1.88 9.43 -12.89
CA ILE A 11 2.45 8.29 -12.17
C ILE A 11 3.80 7.90 -12.76
N GLU A 12 3.86 7.49 -14.02
CA GLU A 12 5.08 6.88 -14.58
C GLU A 12 6.25 7.87 -14.67
N VAL A 13 6.00 9.13 -15.05
CA VAL A 13 7.03 10.17 -15.10
C VAL A 13 7.59 10.46 -13.70
N VAL A 14 6.73 10.63 -12.71
CA VAL A 14 7.14 10.92 -11.31
C VAL A 14 7.92 9.76 -10.70
N LEU A 15 7.46 8.52 -10.92
CA LEU A 15 8.18 7.33 -10.44
C LEU A 15 9.54 7.18 -11.10
N SER A 16 9.65 7.44 -12.40
CA SER A 16 10.91 7.38 -13.14
C SER A 16 11.93 8.37 -12.59
N GLU A 17 11.48 9.60 -12.28
CA GLU A 17 12.32 10.63 -11.67
C GLU A 17 12.82 10.20 -10.27
N LYS A 18 11.93 9.68 -9.42
CA LYS A 18 12.29 9.18 -8.08
C LYS A 18 13.26 8.00 -8.12
N ILE A 19 13.14 7.13 -9.11
CA ILE A 19 14.11 6.03 -9.32
C ILE A 19 15.44 6.60 -9.81
N LEU A 20 15.43 7.56 -10.74
CA LEU A 20 16.64 8.19 -11.30
C LEU A 20 17.46 8.88 -10.21
N PHE A 21 16.80 9.55 -9.25
CA PHE A 21 17.46 10.18 -8.10
C PHE A 21 17.73 9.23 -6.92
N GLY A 22 17.34 7.96 -7.02
CA GLY A 22 17.60 6.95 -5.99
C GLY A 22 16.74 7.07 -4.72
N GLU A 23 15.66 7.86 -4.76
CA GLU A 23 14.64 7.93 -3.70
C GLU A 23 13.86 6.62 -3.60
N LEU A 24 13.54 6.03 -4.76
CA LEU A 24 12.96 4.68 -4.87
C LEU A 24 14.02 3.70 -5.34
N ARG A 25 14.14 2.58 -4.62
CA ARG A 25 15.20 1.58 -4.85
C ARG A 25 14.63 0.26 -5.35
N PRO A 26 15.43 -0.53 -6.08
CA PRO A 26 15.04 -1.89 -6.42
C PRO A 26 14.66 -2.69 -5.16
N GLY A 27 13.53 -3.37 -5.22
CA GLY A 27 13.01 -4.15 -4.10
C GLY A 27 12.07 -3.39 -3.16
N HIS A 28 11.91 -2.07 -3.31
CA HIS A 28 10.88 -1.32 -2.57
C HIS A 28 9.47 -1.72 -3.00
N ILE A 29 8.58 -1.78 -2.02
CA ILE A 29 7.13 -1.67 -2.23
C ILE A 29 6.80 -0.18 -2.31
N VAL A 30 6.20 0.25 -3.41
CA VAL A 30 5.79 1.65 -3.58
C VAL A 30 4.35 1.80 -3.12
N VAL A 31 4.15 2.56 -2.04
CA VAL A 31 2.84 2.94 -1.54
C VAL A 31 2.41 4.22 -2.25
N VAL A 32 1.26 4.16 -2.93
CA VAL A 32 0.67 5.29 -3.65
C VAL A 32 -0.52 5.80 -2.86
N GLY A 33 -0.45 7.04 -2.41
CA GLY A 33 -1.52 7.72 -1.69
C GLY A 33 -2.06 8.91 -2.47
N THR A 34 -2.94 9.67 -1.83
CA THR A 34 -3.39 10.97 -2.33
C THR A 34 -3.40 11.98 -1.19
N GLU A 35 -2.98 13.21 -1.49
CA GLU A 35 -3.10 14.35 -0.59
C GLU A 35 -3.91 15.48 -1.25
N GLY A 36 -4.46 16.39 -0.44
CA GLY A 36 -5.36 17.44 -0.92
C GLY A 36 -6.80 16.97 -1.18
N GLU A 37 -7.65 17.91 -1.60
CA GLU A 37 -9.08 17.72 -1.82
C GLU A 37 -9.51 18.30 -3.16
N GLY A 38 -10.64 17.80 -3.70
CA GLY A 38 -11.21 18.29 -4.96
C GLY A 38 -10.21 18.22 -6.12
N ASP A 39 -10.07 19.34 -6.81
CA ASP A 39 -9.19 19.48 -7.99
C ASP A 39 -7.70 19.61 -7.62
N ASP A 40 -7.39 19.93 -6.37
CA ASP A 40 -6.02 20.02 -5.85
C ASP A 40 -5.49 18.67 -5.37
N LYS A 41 -6.27 17.59 -5.56
CA LYS A 41 -5.87 16.25 -5.14
C LYS A 41 -4.71 15.74 -5.99
N THR A 42 -3.61 15.38 -5.33
CA THR A 42 -2.39 14.89 -5.99
C THR A 42 -1.96 13.54 -5.44
N PHE A 43 -1.24 12.76 -6.25
CA PHE A 43 -0.70 11.47 -5.82
C PHE A 43 0.59 11.66 -5.01
N THR A 44 0.71 10.91 -3.92
CA THR A 44 1.94 10.81 -3.13
C THR A 44 2.57 9.43 -3.30
N PHE A 45 3.90 9.36 -3.23
CA PHE A 45 4.66 8.14 -3.46
C PHE A 45 5.69 7.94 -2.36
N ARG A 46 5.61 6.80 -1.65
CA ARG A 46 6.58 6.40 -0.63
C ARG A 46 7.15 5.03 -0.97
N GLY A 47 8.47 4.89 -0.94
CA GLY A 47 9.15 3.59 -1.02
C GLY A 47 9.28 2.99 0.37
N GLU A 48 8.85 1.74 0.52
CA GLU A 48 9.05 0.95 1.73
C GLU A 48 9.91 -0.27 1.42
N GLU A 49 10.87 -0.57 2.29
CA GLU A 49 11.63 -1.80 2.17
C GLU A 49 10.68 -3.00 2.26
N LYS A 50 10.80 -3.94 1.32
CA LYS A 50 10.07 -5.19 1.39
C LYS A 50 10.61 -6.00 2.56
N SER A 51 9.92 -5.98 3.70
CA SER A 51 10.29 -6.80 4.85
C SER A 51 10.15 -8.28 4.48
N ALA A 52 11.16 -9.08 4.78
CA ALA A 52 11.01 -10.53 4.79
C ALA A 52 9.96 -10.89 5.84
N LEU A 53 8.81 -11.39 5.40
CA LEU A 53 7.87 -12.04 6.29
C LEU A 53 8.52 -13.36 6.76
N PRO A 54 8.42 -13.72 8.05
CA PRO A 54 8.86 -15.04 8.48
C PRO A 54 8.07 -16.12 7.72
N ASP A 55 8.76 -17.16 7.25
CA ASP A 55 8.14 -18.30 6.54
C ASP A 55 7.15 -19.08 7.41
N VAL A 56 7.20 -18.87 8.72
CA VAL A 56 6.26 -19.45 9.68
C VAL A 56 5.15 -18.41 9.92
N PRO A 57 3.87 -18.75 9.68
CA PRO A 57 2.77 -17.84 9.97
C PRO A 57 2.82 -17.43 11.45
N PRO A 58 2.44 -16.18 11.78
CA PRO A 58 2.33 -15.74 13.16
C PRO A 58 1.39 -16.69 13.89
N ILE A 59 1.92 -17.46 14.84
CA ILE A 59 1.09 -18.24 15.74
C ILE A 59 0.50 -17.20 16.69
N GLU A 60 -0.69 -16.69 16.37
CA GLU A 60 -1.47 -15.93 17.34
C GLU A 60 -1.63 -16.85 18.56
N GLN A 61 -0.93 -16.53 19.65
CA GLN A 61 -1.29 -17.08 20.94
C GLN A 61 -2.68 -16.55 21.25
N ALA A 62 -3.70 -17.30 20.84
CA ALA A 62 -5.06 -17.16 21.33
C ALA A 62 -5.08 -17.57 22.81
N ALA A 63 -4.46 -16.75 23.66
CA ALA A 63 -4.70 -16.77 25.08
C ALA A 63 -6.08 -16.13 25.31
N GLY A 64 -7.10 -17.00 25.40
CA GLY A 64 -8.32 -16.76 26.16
C GLY A 64 -9.24 -15.63 25.69
N GLY A 65 -10.24 -15.97 24.90
CA GLY A 65 -11.41 -15.13 24.69
C GLY A 65 -12.58 -15.97 24.23
N ALA A 66 -13.53 -16.23 25.12
CA ALA A 66 -14.77 -16.93 24.83
C ALA A 66 -15.47 -16.28 23.63
N GLY A 67 -15.65 -17.04 22.55
CA GLY A 67 -16.50 -16.63 21.44
C GLY A 67 -17.96 -16.50 21.88
N PRO A 68 -18.74 -15.59 21.27
CA PRO A 68 -20.14 -15.42 21.61
C PRO A 68 -20.93 -16.70 21.31
N ASN A 69 -21.68 -17.18 22.32
CA ASN A 69 -22.56 -18.35 22.19
C ASN A 69 -23.78 -17.96 21.33
N LEU A 70 -23.82 -18.47 20.09
CA LEU A 70 -24.97 -18.37 19.19
C LEU A 70 -25.87 -19.61 19.37
N THR A 71 -26.45 -19.79 20.55
CA THR A 71 -27.62 -20.65 20.68
C THR A 71 -28.83 -19.79 20.36
N LYS A 72 -29.42 -20.06 19.20
CA LYS A 72 -30.69 -19.49 18.79
C LYS A 72 -31.78 -20.22 19.57
N ASP A 73 -32.37 -19.58 20.57
CA ASP A 73 -33.58 -20.09 21.22
C ASP A 73 -34.66 -20.32 20.15
N ALA A 74 -35.20 -21.54 20.15
CA ALA A 74 -36.37 -21.97 19.39
C ALA A 74 -37.38 -22.54 20.39
#